data_AF-A0A925G6W8-F1
#
_entry.id   AF-A0A925G6W8-F1
#
_cell.length_a   1.000
_cell.length_b   1.000
_cell.length_c   1.000
_cell.angle_alpha   90.00
_cell.angle_beta   90.00
_cell.angle_gamma   90.00
#
_symmetry.space_group_name_H-M   'P 1'
#
loop_
_entity.id
_entity.type
_entity.pdbx_description
1 polymer ?
#
loop_
_entity_poly.entity_id
_entity_poly.type
_entity_poly.pdbx_seq_one_letter_code
_entity_poly.pdbx_strand_id
1 'polypeptide(L)'
;NIHPSLLPSFPGLDVQRQAIEHGVKWSGCTVHFVDETLDGGPIIAQAIVPVQDDDTHDTLAARILKEEHQLYAKAVALVLSGEYEIVGRRVKAKRPF
;
A
#
# COMPACT_ATOMS: atom_id res chain seq x y z
N ASN A 1 -4.90 6.57 -5.11
CA ASN A 1 -5.00 5.16 -5.55
C ASN A 1 -4.66 4.26 -4.37
N ILE A 2 -5.04 2.98 -4.45
CA ILE A 2 -4.53 1.92 -3.57
C ILE A 2 -3.89 0.85 -4.43
N HIS A 3 -2.75 0.32 -3.96
CA HIS A 3 -1.97 -0.66 -4.68
C HIS A 3 -1.63 -1.85 -3.76
N PRO A 4 -1.81 -3.11 -4.20
CA PRO A 4 -1.66 -4.30 -3.35
C PRO A 4 -0.21 -4.75 -3.15
N SER A 5 0.69 -3.80 -2.92
CA SER A 5 2.07 -4.06 -2.49
C SER A 5 2.60 -2.97 -1.56
N LEU A 6 3.74 -3.22 -0.92
CA LEU A 6 4.52 -2.18 -0.22
C LEU A 6 5.39 -1.42 -1.22
N LEU A 7 4.82 -0.41 -1.90
CA LEU A 7 5.57 0.44 -2.82
C LEU A 7 6.78 1.07 -2.10
N PRO A 8 7.95 1.15 -2.76
CA PRO A 8 8.17 0.99 -4.20
C PRO A 8 8.36 -0.46 -4.70
N SER A 9 8.18 -1.48 -3.85
CA SER A 9 8.28 -2.88 -4.29
C SER A 9 7.08 -3.29 -5.15
N PHE A 10 7.33 -4.05 -6.21
CA PHE A 10 6.32 -4.66 -7.09
C PHE A 10 5.23 -3.65 -7.58
N PRO A 11 5.60 -2.60 -8.34
CA PRO A 11 4.60 -1.78 -9.05
C PRO A 11 3.98 -2.57 -10.22
N GLY A 12 2.82 -2.12 -10.73
CA GLY A 12 2.16 -2.77 -11.87
C GLY A 12 1.26 -3.95 -11.49
N LEU A 13 1.26 -5.01 -12.31
CA LEU A 13 0.27 -6.10 -12.22
C LEU A 13 0.84 -7.37 -11.56
N ASP A 14 -0.04 -8.30 -11.16
CA ASP A 14 0.31 -9.62 -10.61
C ASP A 14 1.27 -9.60 -9.41
N VAL A 15 1.16 -8.59 -8.57
CA VAL A 15 2.14 -8.28 -7.51
C VAL A 15 2.21 -9.34 -6.41
N GLN A 16 1.12 -10.08 -6.16
CA GLN A 16 1.07 -11.18 -5.20
C GLN A 16 1.91 -12.35 -5.69
N ARG A 17 1.80 -12.70 -6.98
CA ARG A 17 2.65 -13.73 -7.59
C ARG A 17 4.11 -13.30 -7.55
N GLN A 18 4.41 -12.05 -7.92
CA GLN A 18 5.78 -11.52 -7.85
C GLN A 18 6.36 -11.62 -6.43
N ALA A 19 5.58 -11.26 -5.40
CA ALA A 19 6.01 -11.33 -4.01
C ALA A 19 6.32 -12.79 -3.57
N ILE A 20 5.44 -13.73 -3.91
CA ILE A 20 5.61 -15.16 -3.60
C ILE A 20 6.84 -15.72 -4.31
N GLU A 21 6.96 -15.51 -5.63
CA GLU A 21 8.08 -16.01 -6.43
C GLU A 21 9.42 -15.39 -6.01
N HIS A 22 9.42 -14.13 -5.58
CA HIS A 22 10.61 -13.48 -5.02
C HIS A 22 11.00 -14.02 -3.64
N GLY A 23 10.06 -14.62 -2.90
CA GLY A 23 10.29 -15.18 -1.57
C GLY A 23 10.38 -14.13 -0.45
N VAL A 24 9.74 -12.97 -0.61
CA VAL A 24 9.67 -11.98 0.48
C VAL A 24 8.86 -12.54 1.64
N LYS A 25 9.20 -12.16 2.88
CA LYS A 25 8.45 -12.57 4.08
C LYS A 25 7.32 -11.62 4.46
N TRP A 26 7.31 -10.44 3.84
CA TRP A 26 6.34 -9.39 4.07
C TRP A 26 5.93 -8.76 2.73
N SER A 27 4.63 -8.62 2.54
CA SER A 27 4.00 -7.80 1.51
C SER A 27 3.02 -6.84 2.19
N GLY A 28 2.05 -6.29 1.47
CA GLY A 28 1.12 -5.33 2.05
C GLY A 28 0.34 -4.57 0.99
N CYS A 29 -0.18 -3.41 1.38
CA CYS A 29 -0.78 -2.46 0.46
C CYS A 29 -0.31 -1.03 0.76
N THR A 30 -0.40 -0.18 -0.26
CA THR A 30 -0.01 1.22 -0.20
C THR A 30 -1.12 2.10 -0.72
N VAL A 31 -1.52 3.11 0.05
CA VAL A 31 -2.37 4.21 -0.41
C VAL A 31 -1.48 5.41 -0.73
N HIS A 32 -1.62 5.95 -1.94
CA HIS A 32 -0.83 7.07 -2.41
C HIS A 32 -1.65 8.03 -3.27
N PHE A 33 -1.18 9.28 -3.38
CA PHE A 33 -1.72 10.22 -4.34
C PHE A 33 -1.40 9.79 -5.77
N VAL A 34 -2.27 10.10 -6.72
CA VAL A 34 -2.03 9.82 -8.15
C VAL A 34 -1.23 10.97 -8.75
N ASP A 35 -0.21 10.64 -9.53
CA ASP A 35 0.49 11.56 -10.41
C ASP A 35 0.76 10.90 -11.78
N GLU A 36 1.61 11.48 -12.60
CA GLU A 36 1.99 10.97 -13.92
C GLU A 36 2.91 9.74 -13.88
N THR A 37 3.36 9.32 -12.70
CA THR A 37 4.18 8.12 -12.51
C THR A 37 3.32 6.93 -12.10
N LEU A 38 3.52 5.79 -12.76
CA LEU A 38 2.84 4.53 -12.41
C LEU A 38 3.18 4.15 -10.97
N ASP A 39 2.15 4.05 -10.12
CA ASP A 39 2.24 3.68 -8.70
C ASP A 39 3.32 4.48 -7.93
N GLY A 40 3.53 5.74 -8.32
CA GLY A 40 4.71 6.49 -7.91
C GLY A 40 4.43 7.80 -7.18
N GLY A 41 3.17 8.17 -6.92
CA GLY A 41 2.89 9.40 -6.18
C GLY A 41 3.22 9.33 -4.68
N PRO A 42 3.14 10.48 -3.96
CA PRO A 42 3.42 10.54 -2.53
C PRO A 42 2.57 9.55 -1.71
N ILE A 43 3.24 8.73 -0.91
CA ILE A 43 2.63 7.70 -0.08
C ILE A 43 1.93 8.34 1.11
N ILE A 44 0.65 8.04 1.28
CA ILE A 44 -0.18 8.50 2.40
C ILE A 44 -0.06 7.51 3.56
N ALA A 45 -0.22 6.21 3.28
CA ALA A 45 -0.20 5.17 4.29
C ALA A 45 0.16 3.81 3.70
N GLN A 46 0.70 2.93 4.55
CA GLN A 46 1.02 1.53 4.21
C GLN A 46 0.57 0.59 5.32
N ALA A 47 0.18 -0.62 4.95
CA ALA A 47 -0.11 -1.70 5.87
C ALA A 47 0.63 -2.96 5.42
N ILE A 48 1.24 -3.68 6.36
CA ILE A 48 2.01 -4.89 6.08
C ILE A 48 1.16 -6.14 6.29
N VAL A 49 1.42 -7.18 5.50
CA VAL A 49 0.91 -8.53 5.73
C VAL A 49 2.04 -9.55 5.61
N PRO A 50 2.03 -10.62 6.41
CA PRO A 50 3.01 -11.70 6.23
C PRO A 50 2.72 -12.46 4.93
N VAL A 51 3.79 -12.91 4.28
CA VAL A 51 3.73 -13.92 3.21
C VAL A 51 4.11 -15.26 3.83
N GLN A 52 3.18 -16.21 3.74
CA GLN A 52 3.33 -17.56 4.28
C GLN A 52 4.01 -18.47 3.26
N ASP A 53 4.74 -19.47 3.72
CA ASP A 53 5.52 -20.35 2.84
C ASP A 53 4.63 -21.19 1.89
N ASP A 54 3.36 -21.36 2.23
CA ASP A 54 2.33 -22.05 1.46
C ASP A 54 1.30 -21.11 0.81
N ASP A 55 1.57 -19.79 0.81
CA ASP A 55 0.67 -18.84 0.16
C ASP A 55 0.55 -19.14 -1.34
N THR A 56 -0.70 -19.12 -1.79
CA THR A 56 -1.06 -18.98 -3.20
C THR A 56 -1.30 -17.51 -3.51
N HIS A 57 -1.40 -17.18 -4.80
CA HIS A 57 -1.82 -15.86 -5.25
C HIS A 57 -3.08 -15.38 -4.51
N ASP A 58 -4.10 -16.23 -4.41
CA ASP A 58 -5.41 -15.86 -3.89
C ASP A 58 -5.41 -15.73 -2.36
N THR A 59 -4.65 -16.56 -1.64
CA THR A 59 -4.56 -16.47 -0.17
C THR A 59 -3.83 -15.20 0.25
N LEU A 60 -2.75 -14.84 -0.45
CA LEU A 60 -2.04 -13.58 -0.20
C LEU A 60 -2.91 -12.38 -0.61
N ALA A 61 -3.58 -12.44 -1.77
CA ALA A 61 -4.47 -11.37 -2.24
C ALA A 61 -5.62 -11.12 -1.25
N ALA A 62 -6.27 -12.16 -0.74
CA ALA A 62 -7.35 -12.03 0.26
C ALA A 62 -6.85 -11.38 1.56
N ARG A 63 -5.63 -11.71 2.00
CA ARG A 63 -5.01 -11.10 3.19
C ARG A 63 -4.72 -9.62 2.97
N ILE A 64 -4.18 -9.26 1.81
CA ILE A 64 -3.92 -7.87 1.43
C ILE A 64 -5.23 -7.07 1.34
N LEU A 65 -6.25 -7.61 0.68
CA LEU A 65 -7.55 -6.94 0.48
C LEU A 65 -8.22 -6.54 1.81
N LYS A 66 -8.05 -7.35 2.87
CA LYS A 66 -8.54 -7.01 4.20
C LYS A 66 -7.89 -5.74 4.74
N GLU A 67 -6.57 -5.62 4.60
CA GLU A 67 -5.84 -4.42 5.01
C GLU A 67 -6.14 -3.24 4.11
N GLU A 68 -6.34 -3.47 2.80
CA GLU A 68 -6.68 -2.43 1.84
C GLU A 68 -7.95 -1.67 2.24
N HIS A 69 -9.02 -2.38 2.60
CA HIS A 69 -10.27 -1.74 3.03
C HIS A 69 -10.08 -0.84 4.25
N GLN A 70 -9.29 -1.29 5.24
CA GLN A 70 -9.04 -0.52 6.47
C GLN A 70 -8.13 0.67 6.20
N LEU A 71 -7.04 0.45 5.45
CA LEU A 71 -6.04 1.46 5.15
C LEU A 71 -6.61 2.57 4.26
N TYR A 72 -7.41 2.21 3.26
CA TYR A 72 -8.03 3.17 2.35
C TYR A 72 -8.96 4.13 3.09
N ALA A 73 -9.81 3.62 3.97
CA ALA A 73 -10.71 4.45 4.77
C ALA A 73 -9.95 5.45 5.65
N LYS A 74 -8.88 5.01 6.32
CA LYS A 74 -8.02 5.88 7.15
C LYS A 74 -7.31 6.94 6.33
N ALA A 75 -6.74 6.56 5.18
CA ALA A 75 -6.06 7.48 4.29
C ALA A 75 -7.01 8.55 3.74
N VAL A 76 -8.22 8.17 3.31
CA VAL A 76 -9.25 9.12 2.87
C VAL A 76 -9.63 10.07 4.01
N ALA A 77 -9.79 9.57 5.24
CA ALA A 77 -10.10 10.42 6.39
C ALA A 77 -9.00 11.47 6.66
N LEU A 78 -7.72 11.09 6.60
CA LEU A 78 -6.61 12.05 6.70
C LEU A 78 -6.70 13.11 5.58
N VAL A 79 -6.89 12.68 4.34
CA VAL A 79 -6.95 13.60 3.19
C VAL A 79 -8.12 14.59 3.33
N LEU A 80 -9.30 14.12 3.71
CA LEU A 80 -10.49 14.96 3.89
C LEU A 80 -10.37 15.90 5.09
N SER A 81 -9.60 15.53 6.13
CA SER A 81 -9.36 16.42 7.28
C SER A 81 -8.55 17.67 6.91
N GLY A 82 -7.77 17.63 5.82
CA GLY A 82 -6.81 18.69 5.48
C GLY A 82 -5.64 18.80 6.48
N GLU A 83 -5.53 17.87 7.42
CA GLU A 83 -4.49 17.87 8.46
C GLU A 83 -3.20 17.16 8.01
N TYR A 84 -2.72 17.51 6.83
CA TYR A 84 -1.44 17.04 6.31
C TYR A 84 -0.73 18.13 5.51
N GLU A 85 0.55 17.91 5.23
CA GLU A 85 1.31 18.64 4.23
C GLU A 85 2.10 17.65 3.37
N ILE A 86 2.41 18.03 2.14
CA ILE A 86 3.30 17.27 1.26
C ILE A 86 4.63 18.02 1.19
N VAL A 87 5.69 17.39 1.68
CA VAL A 87 7.06 17.93 1.62
C VAL A 87 7.89 17.03 0.72
N GLY A 88 8.16 17.49 -0.50
CA GLY A 88 8.72 16.64 -1.55
C GLY A 88 7.78 15.47 -1.84
N ARG A 89 8.24 14.24 -1.60
CA ARG A 89 7.44 13.00 -1.78
C ARG A 89 6.80 12.47 -0.49
N ARG A 90 7.00 13.15 0.64
CA ARG A 90 6.52 12.69 1.94
C ARG A 90 5.22 13.38 2.32
N VAL A 91 4.18 12.60 2.56
CA VAL A 91 2.97 13.06 3.23
C VAL A 91 3.25 13.10 4.73
N LYS A 92 3.16 14.27 5.34
CA LYS A 92 3.30 14.45 6.79
C LYS A 92 1.95 14.80 7.38
N ALA A 93 1.36 13.87 8.12
CA ALA A 93 0.16 14.16 8.90
C ALA A 93 0.52 15.12 10.05
N LYS A 94 -0.33 16.09 10.32
CA LYS A 94 -0.18 17.05 11.44
C LYS A 94 -0.52 16.41 12.79
N ARG A 95 -1.19 15.25 12.76
CA ARG A 95 -1.44 14.37 13.91
C ARG A 95 -0.92 12.97 13.60
N PRO A 96 -0.60 12.15 14.63
CA PRO A 96 -0.23 10.75 14.43
C PRO A 96 -1.30 10.00 13.64
N PHE A 97 -0.84 9.13 12.73
CA PHE A 97 -1.67 8.27 11.89
C PHE A 97 -2.07 6.98 12.62
#